data_AF-A0AAE7B7U3-F1
#
_entry.id   AF-A0AAE7B7U3-F1
#
_cell.length_a   1.000
_cell.length_b   1.000
_cell.length_c   1.000
_cell.angle_alpha   90.00
_cell.angle_beta   90.00
_cell.angle_gamma   90.00
#
_symmetry.space_group_name_H-M   'P 1'
#
loop_
_entity.id
_entity.type
_entity.pdbx_description
1 polymer ?
#
loop_
_entity_poly.entity_id
_entity_poly.type
_entity_poly.pdbx_seq_one_letter_code
_entity_poly.pdbx_strand_id
1 'polypeptide(L)'
;MKNLYLSILVSMIVPILVLVIGDGLYAGLWYYFTVPVVILGLSAAFKLTSSFYTGVSTAIAISFIIYLNINWTAKIQEGLLGLGHMFSLPGAFLTVMITAFLLKRKNNRLPVQNLILGFFSFAIGFFLNQIFICNSCLYCGVLSF
;
A
#
# COMPACT_ATOMS: atom_id res chain seq x y z
N MET A 1 16.28 -13.25 2.24
CA MET A 1 15.47 -12.86 3.42
C MET A 1 16.24 -12.02 4.44
N LYS A 2 17.58 -12.03 4.46
CA LYS A 2 18.35 -11.11 5.33
C LYS A 2 18.02 -9.66 4.94
N ASN A 3 17.42 -8.93 5.88
CA ASN A 3 17.05 -7.49 5.84
C ASN A 3 15.62 -7.11 5.39
N LEU A 4 14.57 -7.90 5.69
CA LEU A 4 13.18 -7.40 5.57
C LEU A 4 12.74 -6.52 6.77
N TYR A 5 13.58 -6.40 7.79
CA TYR A 5 13.26 -5.73 9.07
C TYR A 5 12.75 -4.31 8.90
N LEU A 6 13.40 -3.51 8.06
CA LEU A 6 13.00 -2.12 7.86
C LEU A 6 11.60 -2.03 7.24
N SER A 7 11.30 -2.87 6.26
CA SER A 7 9.97 -2.92 5.64
C SER A 7 8.90 -3.37 6.63
N ILE A 8 9.22 -4.33 7.51
CA ILE A 8 8.29 -4.75 8.57
C ILE A 8 8.05 -3.61 9.56
N LEU A 9 9.10 -2.93 10.03
CA LEU A 9 8.99 -1.78 10.94
C LEU A 9 8.14 -0.66 10.33
N VAL A 10 8.36 -0.34 9.06
CA VAL A 10 7.55 0.66 8.34
C VAL A 10 6.09 0.21 8.24
N SER A 11 5.84 -1.07 7.93
CA SER A 11 4.48 -1.62 7.88
C SER A 11 3.76 -1.58 9.23
N MET A 12 4.49 -1.64 10.35
CA MET A 12 3.91 -1.58 11.70
C MET A 12 3.45 -0.19 12.13
N ILE A 13 3.87 0.88 11.43
CA ILE A 13 3.46 2.26 11.75
C ILE A 13 1.93 2.37 11.75
N VAL A 14 1.26 1.80 10.74
CA VAL A 14 -0.20 1.95 10.58
C VAL A 14 -0.99 1.15 11.62
N PRO A 15 -0.73 -0.16 11.86
CA PRO A 15 -1.39 -0.88 12.96
C PRO A 15 -1.22 -0.19 14.32
N ILE A 16 -0.03 0.36 14.61
CA ILE A 16 0.21 1.11 15.84
C ILE A 16 -0.67 2.36 15.90
N LEU A 17 -0.73 3.15 14.81
CA LEU A 17 -1.60 4.32 14.74
C LEU A 17 -3.07 3.97 14.98
N VAL A 18 -3.55 2.89 14.36
CA VAL A 18 -4.92 2.40 14.51
C VAL A 18 -5.22 1.96 15.94
N LEU A 19 -4.26 1.33 16.62
CA LEU A 19 -4.41 0.94 18.03
C LEU A 19 -4.45 2.16 18.98
N VAL A 20 -3.78 3.25 18.63
CA VAL A 20 -3.69 4.46 19.48
C VAL A 20 -4.88 5.40 19.24
N ILE A 21 -5.25 5.64 17.98
CA ILE A 21 -6.24 6.65 17.60
C ILE A 21 -7.63 6.01 17.36
N GLY A 22 -7.66 4.74 16.95
CA GLY A 22 -8.87 4.03 16.59
C GLY A 22 -8.93 3.69 15.08
N ASP A 23 -9.80 2.75 14.74
CA ASP A 23 -10.01 2.30 13.36
C ASP A 23 -10.83 3.33 12.57
N GLY A 24 -10.13 4.17 11.82
CA GLY A 24 -10.74 5.16 10.93
C GLY A 24 -11.25 4.59 9.60
N LEU A 25 -11.05 3.31 9.26
CA LEU A 25 -11.58 2.71 8.02
C LEU A 25 -12.70 1.70 8.28
N TYR A 26 -13.01 1.41 9.55
CA TYR A 26 -14.00 0.40 9.98
C TYR A 26 -13.76 -0.98 9.34
N ALA A 27 -12.51 -1.28 9.01
CA ALA A 27 -12.12 -2.51 8.32
C ALA A 27 -11.60 -3.59 9.29
N GLY A 28 -11.32 -3.21 10.53
CA GLY A 28 -10.72 -4.06 11.56
C GLY A 28 -9.20 -4.15 11.47
N LEU A 29 -8.56 -4.48 12.59
CA LEU A 29 -7.10 -4.51 12.71
C LEU A 29 -6.43 -5.49 11.72
N TRP A 30 -7.13 -6.58 11.38
CA TRP A 30 -6.64 -7.60 10.43
C TRP A 30 -6.30 -7.00 9.06
N TYR A 31 -7.01 -5.96 8.63
CA TYR A 31 -6.81 -5.36 7.31
C TYR A 31 -5.42 -4.71 7.18
N TYR A 32 -5.01 -3.97 8.22
CA TYR A 32 -3.72 -3.27 8.27
C TYR A 32 -2.52 -4.22 8.32
N PHE A 33 -2.72 -5.45 8.80
CA PHE A 33 -1.70 -6.51 8.72
C PHE A 33 -1.74 -7.28 7.41
N THR A 34 -2.94 -7.58 6.90
CA THR A 34 -3.11 -8.44 5.72
C THR A 34 -2.53 -7.78 4.47
N VAL A 35 -2.75 -6.48 4.27
CA VAL A 35 -2.25 -5.77 3.08
C VAL A 35 -0.71 -5.84 2.94
N PRO A 36 0.11 -5.43 3.94
CA PRO A 36 1.54 -5.56 3.83
C PRO A 36 2.00 -7.02 3.76
N VAL A 37 1.37 -7.94 4.51
CA VAL A 37 1.73 -9.37 4.47
C VAL A 37 1.54 -9.96 3.07
N VAL A 38 0.42 -9.68 2.41
CA VAL A 38 0.11 -10.20 1.08
C VAL A 38 1.05 -9.61 0.03
N ILE A 39 1.18 -8.28 -0.03
CA ILE A 39 1.96 -7.62 -1.08
C ILE A 39 3.47 -7.89 -0.90
N LEU A 40 3.99 -7.78 0.33
CA LEU A 40 5.40 -8.06 0.62
C LEU A 40 5.69 -9.57 0.52
N GLY A 41 4.80 -10.42 1.00
CA GLY A 41 4.94 -11.88 0.94
C GLY A 41 4.99 -12.41 -0.48
N LEU A 42 4.11 -11.93 -1.36
CA LEU A 42 4.12 -12.34 -2.77
C LEU A 42 5.32 -11.76 -3.53
N SER A 43 5.71 -10.51 -3.25
CA SER A 43 6.91 -9.93 -3.85
C SER A 43 8.21 -10.57 -3.33
N ALA A 44 8.19 -11.25 -2.17
CA ALA A 44 9.34 -11.98 -1.62
C ALA A 44 9.79 -13.13 -2.53
N ALA A 45 8.88 -13.73 -3.33
CA ALA A 45 9.19 -14.79 -4.28
C ALA A 45 10.23 -14.36 -5.34
N PHE A 46 10.35 -13.05 -5.60
CA PHE A 46 11.31 -12.50 -6.56
C PHE A 46 12.71 -12.26 -5.98
N LYS A 47 12.89 -12.44 -4.66
CA LYS A 47 14.18 -12.27 -3.94
C LYS A 47 14.86 -10.93 -4.24
N LEU A 48 14.10 -9.85 -4.19
CA LEU A 48 14.59 -8.51 -4.48
C LEU A 48 15.42 -7.94 -3.32
N THR A 49 15.96 -6.74 -3.52
CA THR A 49 16.70 -6.02 -2.48
C THR A 49 15.77 -5.52 -1.37
N SER A 50 16.30 -5.43 -0.14
CA SER A 50 15.59 -4.86 1.02
C SER A 50 15.01 -3.47 0.75
N SER A 51 15.73 -2.65 -0.03
CA SER A 51 15.30 -1.29 -0.38
C SER A 51 14.01 -1.27 -1.19
N PHE A 52 13.78 -2.24 -2.09
CA PHE A 52 12.53 -2.36 -2.84
C PHE A 52 11.34 -2.61 -1.91
N TYR A 53 11.45 -3.59 -1.01
CA TYR A 53 10.40 -3.91 -0.03
C TYR A 53 10.11 -2.73 0.89
N THR A 54 11.15 -1.96 1.25
CA THR A 54 10.99 -0.75 2.05
C THR A 54 10.21 0.32 1.29
N GLY A 55 10.53 0.55 0.01
CA GLY A 55 9.77 1.47 -0.83
C GLY A 55 8.28 1.09 -0.94
N VAL A 56 7.99 -0.19 -1.20
CA VAL A 56 6.61 -0.71 -1.25
C VAL A 56 5.91 -0.53 0.11
N SER A 57 6.57 -0.88 1.21
CA SER A 57 6.01 -0.73 2.55
C SER A 57 5.73 0.72 2.90
N THR A 58 6.60 1.65 2.52
CA THR A 58 6.38 3.08 2.75
C THR A 58 5.17 3.57 1.96
N ALA A 59 5.02 3.14 0.70
CA ALA A 59 3.86 3.51 -0.11
C ALA A 59 2.55 2.95 0.46
N ILE A 60 2.55 1.69 0.94
CA ILE A 60 1.42 1.10 1.67
C ILE A 60 1.08 1.95 2.91
N ALA A 61 2.07 2.27 3.74
CA ALA A 61 1.86 3.05 4.94
C ALA A 61 1.27 4.43 4.64
N ILE A 62 1.81 5.14 3.63
CA ILE A 62 1.30 6.43 3.20
C ILE A 62 -0.15 6.31 2.68
N SER A 63 -0.47 5.31 1.85
CA SER A 63 -1.83 5.13 1.34
C SER A 63 -2.85 4.95 2.47
N PHE A 64 -2.52 4.13 3.49
CA PHE A 64 -3.36 3.98 4.66
C PHE A 64 -3.49 5.27 5.46
N ILE A 65 -2.38 5.98 5.72
CA ILE A 65 -2.39 7.22 6.49
C ILE A 65 -3.27 8.27 5.80
N ILE A 66 -3.19 8.39 4.47
CA ILE A 66 -4.05 9.30 3.70
C ILE A 66 -5.53 8.94 3.91
N TYR A 67 -5.88 7.66 3.74
CA TYR A 67 -7.27 7.20 3.89
C TYR A 67 -7.80 7.35 5.31
N LEU A 68 -6.98 7.03 6.32
CA LEU A 68 -7.32 7.26 7.73
C LEU A 68 -7.51 8.75 8.02
N ASN A 69 -6.62 9.60 7.52
CA ASN A 69 -6.70 11.04 7.73
C ASN A 69 -7.95 11.66 7.09
N ILE A 70 -8.30 11.25 5.87
CA ILE A 70 -9.54 11.68 5.22
C ILE A 70 -10.75 11.37 6.10
N ASN A 71 -10.85 10.15 6.65
CA ASN A 71 -12.03 9.81 7.45
C ASN A 71 -12.01 10.40 8.86
N TRP A 72 -10.84 10.50 9.50
CA TRP A 72 -10.72 11.13 10.82
C TRP A 72 -11.04 12.63 10.80
N THR A 73 -10.81 13.29 9.68
CA THR A 73 -11.07 14.74 9.52
C THR A 73 -12.43 15.03 8.89
N ALA A 74 -13.15 14.01 8.39
CA ALA A 74 -14.43 14.19 7.74
C ALA A 74 -15.52 14.58 8.76
N LYS A 75 -16.41 15.51 8.34
CA LYS A 75 -17.58 15.91 9.13
C LYS A 75 -18.60 14.76 9.24
N ILE A 76 -18.67 13.91 8.23
CA ILE A 76 -19.49 12.71 8.17
C ILE A 76 -18.53 11.57 7.81
N GLN A 77 -18.47 10.55 8.65
CA GLN A 77 -17.56 9.42 8.47
C GLN A 77 -18.12 8.48 7.39
N GLU A 78 -17.32 8.26 6.34
CA GLU A 78 -17.70 7.46 5.18
C GLU A 78 -17.18 6.03 5.34
N GLY A 79 -18.07 5.08 5.65
CA GLY A 79 -17.70 3.66 5.77
C GLY A 79 -17.19 3.04 4.47
N LEU A 80 -17.59 3.57 3.31
CA LEU A 80 -17.20 3.05 2.00
C LEU A 80 -15.75 3.38 1.62
N LEU A 81 -15.11 4.33 2.31
CA LEU A 81 -13.73 4.74 2.02
C LEU A 81 -12.74 3.57 2.17
N GLY A 82 -12.94 2.72 3.18
CA GLY A 82 -12.14 1.51 3.40
C GLY A 82 -12.25 0.52 2.24
N LEU A 83 -13.46 0.35 1.68
CA LEU A 83 -13.69 -0.48 0.49
C LEU A 83 -13.00 0.10 -0.74
N GLY A 84 -13.05 1.43 -0.91
CA GLY A 84 -12.32 2.13 -1.95
C GLY A 84 -10.82 1.81 -1.90
N HIS A 85 -10.20 1.85 -0.71
CA HIS A 85 -8.80 1.43 -0.55
C HIS A 85 -8.61 -0.03 -0.94
N MET A 86 -9.46 -0.93 -0.44
CA MET A 86 -9.33 -2.37 -0.65
C MET A 86 -9.40 -2.75 -2.13
N PHE A 87 -10.36 -2.18 -2.85
CA PHE A 87 -10.54 -2.40 -4.28
C PHE A 87 -9.51 -1.69 -5.15
N SER A 88 -8.74 -0.75 -4.60
CA SER A 88 -7.60 -0.11 -5.28
C SER A 88 -6.33 -0.97 -5.23
N LEU A 89 -6.18 -1.83 -4.21
CA LEU A 89 -5.01 -2.69 -4.01
C LEU A 89 -4.69 -3.67 -5.16
N PRO A 90 -5.64 -4.25 -5.91
CA PRO A 90 -5.33 -5.10 -7.06
C PRO A 90 -4.45 -4.42 -8.10
N GLY A 91 -4.69 -3.14 -8.39
CA GLY A 91 -3.83 -2.35 -9.28
C GLY A 91 -2.41 -2.21 -8.74
N ALA A 92 -2.27 -1.88 -7.46
CA ALA A 92 -0.99 -1.79 -6.77
C ALA A 92 -0.24 -3.13 -6.78
N PHE A 93 -0.97 -4.22 -6.56
CA PHE A 93 -0.42 -5.58 -6.57
C PHE A 93 0.15 -5.92 -7.95
N LEU A 94 -0.61 -5.70 -9.02
CA LEU A 94 -0.18 -6.00 -10.39
C LEU A 94 1.09 -5.23 -10.77
N THR A 95 1.14 -3.93 -10.51
CA THR A 95 2.30 -3.11 -10.86
C THR A 95 3.53 -3.49 -10.03
N VAL A 96 3.38 -3.77 -8.73
CA VAL A 96 4.48 -4.26 -7.88
C VAL A 96 5.02 -5.60 -8.41
N MET A 97 4.15 -6.54 -8.79
CA MET A 97 4.57 -7.82 -9.37
C MET A 97 5.31 -7.65 -10.71
N ILE A 98 4.80 -6.79 -11.60
CA ILE A 98 5.44 -6.51 -12.89
C ILE A 98 6.82 -5.87 -12.66
N THR A 99 6.92 -4.85 -11.81
CA THR A 99 8.20 -4.21 -11.51
C THR A 99 9.17 -5.19 -10.84
N ALA A 100 8.69 -6.02 -9.92
CA ALA A 100 9.49 -7.05 -9.27
C ALA A 100 10.08 -8.05 -10.27
N PHE A 101 9.26 -8.52 -11.22
CA PHE A 101 9.70 -9.40 -12.29
C PHE A 101 10.76 -8.76 -13.19
N LEU A 102 10.57 -7.50 -13.58
CA LEU A 102 11.51 -6.76 -14.42
C LEU A 102 12.84 -6.49 -13.70
N LEU A 103 12.81 -6.15 -12.41
CA LEU A 103 14.01 -5.91 -11.60
C LEU A 103 14.82 -7.19 -11.39
N LYS A 104 14.15 -8.32 -11.18
CA LYS A 104 14.80 -9.64 -11.08
C LYS A 104 15.61 -9.96 -12.34
N ARG A 105 15.13 -9.58 -13.53
CA ARG A 105 15.84 -9.79 -14.80
C ARG A 105 17.05 -8.86 -14.98
N LYS A 106 16.97 -7.61 -14.50
CA LYS A 106 18.01 -6.59 -14.72
C LYS A 106 19.20 -6.67 -13.76
N ASN A 107 19.18 -7.55 -12.75
CA ASN A 107 20.22 -7.67 -11.71
C ASN A 107 20.65 -6.31 -11.11
N ASN A 108 19.71 -5.37 -10.99
CA ASN A 108 19.99 -4.02 -10.52
C ASN A 108 20.15 -4.00 -8.99
N ARG A 109 21.32 -3.58 -8.51
CA ARG A 109 21.67 -3.57 -7.08
C ARG A 109 21.66 -2.18 -6.44
N LEU A 110 21.34 -1.13 -7.19
CA LEU A 110 21.34 0.23 -6.64
C LEU A 110 20.19 0.40 -5.62
N PRO A 111 20.49 0.61 -4.33
CA PRO A 111 19.47 0.57 -3.27
C PRO A 111 18.44 1.69 -3.41
N VAL A 112 18.90 2.91 -3.73
CA VAL A 112 18.03 4.09 -3.87
C VAL A 112 17.06 3.91 -5.05
N GLN A 113 17.55 3.43 -6.19
CA GLN A 113 16.69 3.17 -7.35
C GLN A 113 15.63 2.11 -7.05
N ASN A 114 16.02 1.03 -6.37
CA ASN A 114 15.09 -0.03 -5.98
C ASN A 114 14.03 0.47 -4.99
N LEU A 115 14.38 1.35 -4.06
CA LEU A 115 13.43 2.00 -3.15
C LEU A 115 12.42 2.85 -3.92
N ILE A 116 12.90 3.72 -4.82
CA ILE A 116 12.06 4.59 -5.65
C ILE A 116 11.11 3.73 -6.51
N LEU A 117 11.64 2.70 -7.18
CA LEU A 117 10.83 1.82 -8.01
C LEU A 117 9.79 1.04 -7.19
N GLY A 118 10.14 0.56 -6.00
CA GLY A 118 9.19 -0.08 -5.08
C GLY A 118 8.06 0.86 -4.70
N PHE A 119 8.40 2.08 -4.29
CA PHE A 119 7.43 3.11 -3.92
C PHE A 119 6.48 3.46 -5.07
N PHE A 120 7.04 3.86 -6.21
CA PHE A 120 6.24 4.32 -7.35
C PHE A 120 5.48 3.18 -8.03
N SER A 121 6.00 1.95 -8.03
CA SER A 121 5.25 0.80 -8.57
C SER A 121 3.94 0.60 -7.80
N PHE A 122 3.98 0.59 -6.47
CA PHE A 122 2.77 0.53 -5.65
C PHE A 122 1.88 1.75 -5.88
N ALA A 123 2.43 2.96 -5.74
CA ALA A 123 1.65 4.19 -5.81
C ALA A 123 0.91 4.33 -7.14
N ILE A 124 1.60 4.15 -8.27
CA ILE A 124 1.00 4.30 -9.60
C ILE A 124 -0.13 3.28 -9.81
N GLY A 125 0.10 2.01 -9.47
CA GLY A 125 -0.93 0.98 -9.62
C GLY A 125 -2.13 1.21 -8.71
N PHE A 126 -1.87 1.64 -7.47
CA PHE A 126 -2.91 2.00 -6.51
C PHE A 126 -3.76 3.16 -7.04
N PHE A 127 -3.11 4.28 -7.41
CA PHE A 127 -3.81 5.48 -7.88
C PHE A 127 -4.61 5.21 -9.16
N LEU A 128 -4.02 4.58 -10.19
CA LEU A 128 -4.74 4.32 -11.44
C LEU A 128 -6.01 3.50 -11.21
N ASN A 129 -5.92 2.46 -10.36
CA ASN A 129 -7.06 1.61 -10.06
C ASN A 129 -8.06 2.29 -9.13
N GLN A 130 -7.59 3.12 -8.19
CA GLN A 130 -8.44 3.95 -7.33
C GLN A 130 -9.31 4.89 -8.15
N ILE A 131 -8.72 5.60 -9.12
CA ILE A 131 -9.46 6.51 -9.99
C ILE A 131 -10.57 5.77 -10.72
N PHE A 132 -10.27 4.58 -11.26
CA PHE A 132 -11.26 3.77 -11.94
C PHE A 132 -12.38 3.31 -10.99
N ILE A 133 -12.04 2.69 -9.86
CA ILE A 133 -13.01 2.15 -8.92
C ILE A 133 -13.87 3.26 -8.30
N CYS A 134 -13.26 4.34 -7.83
CA CYS A 134 -13.93 5.41 -7.12
C CYS A 134 -14.79 6.31 -8.03
N ASN A 135 -14.60 6.26 -9.36
CA ASN A 135 -15.40 7.03 -10.30
C ASN A 135 -16.42 6.17 -11.06
N SER A 136 -16.18 4.87 -11.20
CA SER A 136 -17.02 3.99 -12.02
C SER A 136 -17.82 2.95 -11.21
N CYS A 137 -17.30 2.45 -10.10
CA CYS A 137 -17.87 1.29 -9.40
C CYS A 137 -18.38 1.59 -7.99
N LEU A 138 -17.76 2.52 -7.28
CA LEU A 138 -18.03 2.81 -5.87
C LEU A 138 -17.85 4.31 -5.61
N TYR A 139 -18.73 4.92 -4.80
CA TYR A 139 -18.50 6.27 -4.32
C TYR A 139 -17.51 6.26 -3.15
N CYS A 140 -16.39 6.98 -3.29
CA CYS A 140 -15.31 7.09 -2.30
C CYS A 140 -15.25 8.48 -1.64
N GLY A 141 -16.36 9.22 -1.62
CA GLY A 141 -16.40 10.57 -1.05
C GLY A 141 -15.56 11.56 -1.87
N VAL A 142 -14.65 12.26 -1.19
CA VAL A 142 -13.76 13.27 -1.79
C VAL A 142 -12.75 12.71 -2.81
N LEU A 143 -12.62 11.38 -2.89
CA LEU A 143 -11.76 10.69 -3.85
C LEU A 143 -12.49 10.33 -5.15
N SER A 144 -13.79 10.60 -5.24
CA SER A 144 -14.57 10.49 -6.48
C SER A 144 -14.60 11.85 -7.19
N PHE A 145 -14.18 11.90 -8.44
CA PHE A 145 -14.07 13.11 -9.25
C PHE A 145 -14.51 12.92 -10.71
#